data_AF-A0A1W9U5U7-F1
#
_entry.id   AF-A0A1W9U5U7-F1
#
_cell.length_a   1.000
_cell.length_b   1.000
_cell.length_c   1.000
_cell.angle_alpha   90.00
_cell.angle_beta   90.00
_cell.angle_gamma   90.00
#
_symmetry.space_group_name_H-M   'P 1'
#
loop_
_entity.id
_entity.type
_entity.pdbx_description
1 polymer ?
#
loop_
_entity_poly.entity_id
_entity_poly.type
_entity_poly.pdbx_seq_one_letter_code
_entity_poly.pdbx_strand_id
1 'polypeptide(L)'
;MQSRIETRFPDFSLILDFIHANEYLWKVANSLLGETNDQRTDWVVNKTLQMLSGKTKQIIAEFRSLAQDARYTATQRERLTKTANYFERNLPYMDYPTYLAKDWPIASGVIEGACRHFVKDRFELSGMRWTQQGAENLMRLRAVAENEDWDTYHDFRQHQRHARLYSTPFPNHGSLEVYALDLGASMNLTQGCNALPLVA
;
A
#
# COMPACT_ATOMS: atom_id res chain seq x y z
N MET A 1 7.91 -16.89 2.40
CA MET A 1 7.71 -15.53 1.85
C MET A 1 8.91 -14.65 2.16
N GLN A 2 9.37 -14.55 3.42
CA GLN A 2 10.62 -13.85 3.80
C GLN A 2 11.82 -14.23 2.92
N SER A 3 12.13 -15.52 2.77
CA SER A 3 13.21 -16.01 1.89
C SER A 3 13.10 -15.60 0.42
N ARG A 4 11.88 -15.40 -0.09
CA ARG A 4 11.64 -14.95 -1.47
C ARG A 4 11.89 -13.45 -1.64
N ILE A 5 11.63 -12.64 -0.61
CA ILE A 5 11.87 -11.19 -0.65
C ILE A 5 13.38 -10.92 -0.52
N GLU A 6 14.07 -11.60 0.39
CA GLU A 6 15.53 -11.50 0.57
C GLU A 6 16.31 -11.78 -0.71
N THR A 7 15.83 -12.73 -1.53
CA THR A 7 16.46 -13.07 -2.81
C THR A 7 16.27 -11.98 -3.88
N ARG A 8 15.17 -11.23 -3.82
CA ARG A 8 14.75 -10.32 -4.91
C ARG A 8 15.06 -8.85 -4.64
N PHE A 9 15.11 -8.48 -3.36
CA PHE A 9 15.38 -7.13 -2.90
C PHE A 9 16.48 -7.24 -1.83
N PRO A 10 17.74 -6.91 -2.15
CA PRO A 10 18.82 -6.99 -1.16
C PRO A 10 18.75 -5.84 -0.14
N ASP A 11 18.21 -4.69 -0.53
CA ASP A 11 18.14 -3.47 0.27
C ASP A 11 16.69 -3.16 0.69
N PHE A 12 16.15 -3.94 1.62
CA PHE A 12 14.82 -3.71 2.19
C PHE A 12 14.86 -3.90 3.71
N SER A 13 13.98 -3.19 4.41
CA SER A 13 13.77 -3.37 5.84
C SER A 13 12.44 -4.08 6.07
N LEU A 14 12.48 -5.19 6.80
CA LEU A 14 11.27 -5.88 7.26
C LEU A 14 10.82 -5.26 8.58
N ILE A 15 9.58 -4.78 8.58
CA ILE A 15 8.91 -4.23 9.75
C ILE A 15 7.73 -5.14 10.07
N LEU A 16 7.62 -5.58 11.32
CA LEU A 16 6.46 -6.31 11.77
C LEU A 16 5.28 -5.35 11.86
N ASP A 17 4.11 -5.80 11.39
CA ASP A 17 2.87 -5.05 11.57
C ASP A 17 2.54 -4.91 13.06
N PHE A 18 2.60 -3.65 13.52
CA PHE A 18 2.32 -3.26 14.88
C PHE A 18 0.90 -3.62 15.32
N ILE A 19 -0.11 -3.51 14.45
CA ILE A 19 -1.50 -3.82 14.81
C ILE A 19 -1.62 -5.29 15.17
N HIS A 20 -0.99 -6.16 14.38
CA HIS A 20 -0.99 -7.60 14.65
C HIS A 20 -0.23 -7.94 15.94
N ALA A 21 0.89 -7.27 16.21
CA ALA A 21 1.58 -7.43 17.50
C ALA A 21 0.71 -6.96 18.68
N ASN A 22 -0.01 -5.86 18.52
CA ASN A 22 -0.89 -5.31 19.56
C ASN A 22 -2.11 -6.22 19.83
N GLU A 23 -2.64 -6.93 18.83
CA GLU A 23 -3.68 -7.95 19.05
C GLU A 23 -3.23 -9.05 20.02
N TYR A 24 -1.95 -9.42 20.01
CA TYR A 24 -1.43 -10.39 20.98
C TYR A 24 -1.46 -9.84 22.41
N LEU A 25 -1.16 -8.55 22.59
CA LEU A 25 -1.30 -7.89 23.90
C LEU A 25 -2.76 -7.91 24.36
N TRP A 26 -3.72 -7.61 23.48
CA TRP A 26 -5.15 -7.72 23.78
C TRP A 26 -5.56 -9.14 24.18
N LYS A 27 -5.06 -10.17 23.47
CA LYS A 27 -5.34 -11.57 23.81
C LYS A 27 -4.79 -11.95 25.18
N VAL A 28 -3.63 -11.42 25.59
CA VAL A 28 -3.09 -11.60 26.94
C VAL A 28 -3.95 -10.86 27.96
N ALA A 29 -4.27 -9.59 27.71
CA ALA A 29 -5.10 -8.78 28.61
C ALA A 29 -6.47 -9.41 28.87
N ASN A 30 -7.17 -9.85 27.82
CA ASN A 30 -8.44 -10.57 27.94
C ASN A 30 -8.30 -11.84 28.78
N SER A 31 -7.19 -12.58 28.59
CA SER A 31 -6.96 -13.82 29.32
C SER A 31 -6.61 -13.60 30.79
N LEU A 32 -5.89 -12.52 31.14
CA LEU A 32 -5.44 -12.26 32.50
C LEU A 32 -6.47 -11.49 33.33
N LEU A 33 -7.11 -10.49 32.72
CA LEU A 33 -7.96 -9.53 33.42
C LEU A 33 -9.46 -9.78 33.19
N GLY A 34 -9.81 -10.45 32.09
CA GLY A 34 -11.20 -10.61 31.63
C GLY A 34 -11.67 -9.45 30.73
N GLU A 35 -12.69 -9.70 29.91
CA GLU A 35 -13.13 -8.73 28.90
C GLU A 35 -13.90 -7.52 29.45
N THR A 36 -14.46 -7.64 30.66
CA THR A 36 -15.25 -6.59 31.31
C THR A 36 -14.46 -5.81 32.36
N ASN A 37 -13.14 -6.02 32.44
CA ASN A 37 -12.30 -5.36 33.44
C ASN A 37 -11.92 -3.95 32.99
N ASP A 38 -12.23 -2.95 33.82
CA ASP A 38 -12.01 -1.53 33.52
C ASP A 38 -10.51 -1.18 33.33
N GLN A 39 -9.60 -1.91 33.98
CA GLN A 39 -8.14 -1.67 33.87
C GLN A 39 -7.52 -2.32 32.63
N ARG A 40 -8.30 -3.09 31.86
CA ARG A 40 -7.78 -3.84 30.71
C ARG A 40 -7.16 -2.93 29.65
N THR A 41 -7.85 -1.83 29.33
CA THR A 41 -7.39 -0.88 28.33
C THR A 41 -6.09 -0.22 28.75
N ASP A 42 -6.01 0.25 30.00
CA ASP A 42 -4.79 0.89 30.53
C ASP A 42 -3.60 -0.08 30.56
N TRP A 43 -3.86 -1.35 30.91
CA TRP A 43 -2.84 -2.39 30.85
C TRP A 43 -2.29 -2.58 29.43
N VAL A 44 -3.18 -2.66 28.43
CA VAL A 44 -2.76 -2.79 27.03
C VAL A 44 -1.98 -1.55 26.61
N VAL A 45 -2.50 -0.34 26.86
CA VAL A 45 -1.82 0.92 26.54
C VAL A 45 -0.41 0.96 27.13
N ASN A 46 -0.23 0.55 28.39
CA ASN A 46 1.08 0.50 29.01
C ASN A 46 2.04 -0.46 28.27
N LYS A 47 1.60 -1.68 27.94
CA LYS A 47 2.42 -2.64 27.19
C LYS A 47 2.70 -2.18 25.76
N THR A 48 1.72 -1.55 25.11
CA THR A 48 1.86 -0.95 23.78
C THR A 48 2.95 0.12 23.80
N LEU A 49 2.93 1.03 24.78
CA LEU A 49 3.95 2.07 24.93
C LEU A 49 5.34 1.47 25.18
N GLN A 50 5.45 0.42 26.01
CA GLN A 50 6.71 -0.29 26.22
C GLN A 50 7.23 -0.89 24.90
N MET A 51 6.36 -1.55 24.14
CA MET A 51 6.70 -2.15 22.85
C MET A 51 7.18 -1.09 21.85
N LEU A 52 6.45 0.02 21.70
CA LEU A 52 6.82 1.15 20.84
C LEU A 52 8.11 1.84 21.29
N SER A 53 8.45 1.77 22.58
CA SER A 53 9.70 2.29 23.15
C SER A 53 10.87 1.30 23.06
N GLY A 54 10.76 0.22 22.28
CA GLY A 54 11.83 -0.77 22.09
C GLY A 54 12.03 -1.73 23.27
N LYS A 55 11.10 -1.76 24.23
CA LYS A 55 11.19 -2.61 25.44
C LYS A 55 10.54 -3.98 25.25
N THR A 56 10.36 -4.45 24.02
CA THR A 56 9.74 -5.76 23.72
C THR A 56 10.44 -6.93 24.41
N LYS A 57 11.78 -6.90 24.56
CA LYS A 57 12.53 -7.91 25.35
C LYS A 57 12.07 -7.98 26.82
N GLN A 58 11.75 -6.84 27.43
CA GLN A 58 11.27 -6.78 28.81
C GLN A 58 9.87 -7.38 28.91
N ILE A 59 8.99 -7.09 27.95
CA ILE A 59 7.65 -7.71 27.85
C ILE A 59 7.77 -9.23 27.70
N ILE A 60 8.68 -9.73 26.86
CA ILE A 60 8.94 -11.17 26.71
C ILE A 60 9.36 -11.77 28.05
N ALA A 61 10.36 -11.20 28.72
CA ALA A 61 10.86 -11.70 30.01
C ALA A 61 9.75 -11.72 31.08
N GLU A 62 8.96 -10.66 31.16
CA GLU A 62 7.80 -10.58 32.05
C GLU A 62 6.78 -11.69 31.76
N PHE A 63 6.38 -11.87 30.49
CA PHE A 63 5.41 -12.91 30.13
C PHE A 63 5.93 -14.32 30.41
N ARG A 64 7.24 -14.57 30.23
CA ARG A 64 7.88 -15.83 30.62
C ARG A 64 7.83 -16.04 32.12
N SER A 65 8.09 -15.00 32.91
CA SER A 65 8.03 -15.08 34.37
C SER A 65 6.61 -15.37 34.86
N LEU A 66 5.61 -14.63 34.34
CA LEU A 66 4.21 -14.87 34.66
C LEU A 66 3.75 -16.28 34.24
N ALA A 67 4.24 -16.80 33.12
CA ALA A 67 3.90 -18.15 32.67
C ALA A 67 4.42 -19.27 33.58
N GLN A 68 5.43 -19.02 34.42
CA GLN A 68 5.95 -19.99 35.40
C GLN A 68 5.24 -19.91 36.76
N ASP A 69 4.50 -18.83 37.00
CA ASP A 69 3.81 -18.63 38.28
C ASP A 69 2.56 -19.53 38.37
N ALA A 70 2.55 -20.38 39.40
CA ALA A 70 1.49 -21.35 39.65
C ALA A 70 0.11 -20.72 39.96
N ARG A 71 0.07 -19.41 40.26
CA ARG A 71 -1.18 -18.67 40.47
C ARG A 71 -2.01 -18.52 39.19
N TYR A 72 -1.40 -18.66 38.01
CA TYR A 72 -2.10 -18.56 36.74
C TYR A 72 -2.60 -19.91 36.23
N THR A 73 -3.80 -19.91 35.65
CA THR A 73 -4.40 -21.10 35.04
C THR A 73 -3.55 -21.63 33.88
N ALA A 74 -3.74 -22.90 33.50
CA ALA A 74 -3.03 -23.49 32.35
C ALA A 74 -3.24 -22.68 31.07
N THR A 75 -4.48 -22.25 30.80
CA THR A 75 -4.84 -21.43 29.63
C THR A 75 -4.15 -20.06 29.64
N GLN A 76 -4.05 -19.40 30.80
CA GLN A 76 -3.34 -18.12 30.94
C GLN A 76 -1.83 -18.29 30.69
N ARG A 77 -1.22 -19.32 31.28
CA ARG A 77 0.21 -19.62 31.09
C ARG A 77 0.52 -19.97 29.64
N GLU A 78 -0.36 -20.70 28.96
CA GLU A 78 -0.25 -20.98 27.53
C GLU A 78 -0.34 -19.69 26.71
N ARG A 79 -1.30 -18.81 27.00
CA ARG A 79 -1.47 -17.53 26.29
C ARG A 79 -0.25 -16.62 26.42
N LEU A 80 0.31 -16.52 27.62
CA LEU A 80 1.55 -15.79 27.92
C LEU A 80 2.73 -16.37 27.13
N THR A 81 2.92 -17.69 27.19
CA THR A 81 3.99 -18.41 26.49
C THR A 81 3.91 -18.23 24.98
N LYS A 82 2.71 -18.37 24.41
CA LYS A 82 2.46 -18.20 22.98
C LYS A 82 2.78 -16.79 22.51
N THR A 83 2.43 -15.78 23.31
CA THR A 83 2.72 -14.38 22.99
C THR A 83 4.22 -14.08 23.10
N ALA A 84 4.87 -14.56 24.16
CA ALA A 84 6.32 -14.45 24.32
C ALA A 84 7.08 -15.10 23.15
N ASN A 85 6.70 -16.32 22.76
CA ASN A 85 7.26 -17.02 21.58
C ASN A 85 7.09 -16.19 20.30
N TYR A 86 5.90 -15.60 20.12
CA TYR A 86 5.59 -14.80 18.93
C TYR A 86 6.46 -13.53 18.86
N PHE A 87 6.58 -12.79 19.96
CA PHE A 87 7.43 -11.60 20.02
C PHE A 87 8.91 -11.95 19.89
N GLU A 88 9.38 -13.02 20.54
CA GLU A 88 10.78 -13.45 20.46
C GLU A 88 11.18 -13.81 19.02
N ARG A 89 10.35 -14.58 18.32
CA ARG A 89 10.58 -14.94 16.93
C ARG A 89 10.62 -13.73 15.99
N ASN A 90 9.81 -12.71 16.26
CA ASN A 90 9.71 -11.52 15.39
C ASN A 90 10.52 -10.33 15.90
N LEU A 91 11.26 -10.48 16.99
CA LEU A 91 12.00 -9.42 17.65
C LEU A 91 12.94 -8.62 16.72
N PRO A 92 13.63 -9.24 15.74
CA PRO A 92 14.45 -8.50 14.77
C PRO A 92 13.67 -7.48 13.91
N TYR A 93 12.34 -7.64 13.81
CA TYR A 93 11.45 -6.81 12.99
C TYR A 93 10.58 -5.86 13.83
N MET A 94 10.85 -5.75 15.14
CA MET A 94 10.07 -4.95 16.10
C MET A 94 10.86 -3.76 16.64
N ASP A 95 11.85 -3.25 15.88
CA ASP A 95 12.59 -2.03 16.22
C ASP A 95 11.77 -0.77 15.90
N TYR A 96 10.59 -0.69 16.51
CA TYR A 96 9.66 0.42 16.34
C TYR A 96 10.28 1.80 16.64
N PRO A 97 11.16 1.99 17.63
CA PRO A 97 11.82 3.28 17.82
C PRO A 97 12.59 3.74 16.58
N THR A 98 13.39 2.86 15.98
CA THR A 98 14.14 3.20 14.76
C THR A 98 13.19 3.46 13.58
N TYR A 99 12.13 2.67 13.43
CA TYR A 99 11.19 2.83 12.33
C TYR A 99 10.42 4.15 12.44
N LEU A 100 9.94 4.49 13.63
CA LEU A 100 9.24 5.75 13.89
C LEU A 100 10.17 6.96 13.73
N ALA A 101 11.42 6.87 14.18
CA ALA A 101 12.41 7.95 13.98
C ALA A 101 12.77 8.19 12.51
N LYS A 102 12.50 7.23 11.62
CA LYS A 102 12.68 7.34 10.17
C LYS A 102 11.38 7.65 9.42
N ASP A 103 10.29 7.93 10.13
CA ASP A 103 8.94 8.13 9.58
C ASP A 103 8.44 6.93 8.74
N TRP A 104 8.89 5.72 9.07
CA TRP A 104 8.48 4.51 8.37
C TRP A 104 7.11 4.03 8.86
N PRO A 105 6.22 3.57 7.96
CA PRO A 105 4.94 3.01 8.35
C PRO A 105 5.15 1.68 9.10
N ILE A 106 4.66 1.62 10.34
CA ILE A 106 4.76 0.41 11.19
C ILE A 106 3.50 -0.45 11.20
N ALA A 107 2.44 -0.01 10.53
CA ALA A 107 1.14 -0.68 10.48
C ALA A 107 0.65 -0.78 9.04
N SER A 108 -0.09 -1.86 8.72
CA SER A 108 -0.64 -2.09 7.38
C SER A 108 -1.74 -1.11 6.98
N GLY A 109 -2.30 -0.35 7.92
CA GLY A 109 -3.52 0.45 7.70
C GLY A 109 -3.47 1.41 6.50
N VAL A 110 -2.32 2.04 6.24
CA VAL A 110 -2.15 2.92 5.06
C VAL A 110 -2.26 2.11 3.76
N ILE A 111 -1.62 0.94 3.72
CA ILE A 111 -1.64 0.05 2.56
C ILE A 111 -3.03 -0.58 2.38
N GLU A 112 -3.67 -0.99 3.47
CA GLU A 112 -5.04 -1.53 3.44
C GLU A 112 -6.06 -0.49 3.00
N GLY A 113 -5.91 0.76 3.44
CA GLY A 113 -6.72 1.89 3.01
C GLY A 113 -6.56 2.15 1.51
N ALA A 114 -5.32 2.19 1.03
CA ALA A 114 -5.02 2.33 -0.40
C ALA A 114 -5.62 1.17 -1.21
N CYS A 115 -5.43 -0.08 -0.80
CA CYS A 115 -6.02 -1.24 -1.47
C CYS A 115 -7.55 -1.22 -1.46
N ARG A 116 -8.17 -0.76 -0.37
CA ARG A 116 -9.63 -0.61 -0.28
C ARG A 116 -10.12 0.43 -1.28
N HIS A 117 -9.57 1.64 -1.22
CA HIS A 117 -9.97 2.76 -2.08
C HIS A 117 -9.74 2.44 -3.56
N PHE A 118 -8.55 1.93 -3.87
CA PHE A 118 -8.12 1.67 -5.25
C PHE A 118 -8.83 0.45 -5.87
N VAL A 119 -8.96 -0.65 -5.10
CA VAL A 119 -9.51 -1.91 -5.61
C VAL A 119 -10.94 -2.11 -5.15
N LYS A 120 -11.17 -2.25 -3.84
CA LYS A 120 -12.45 -2.76 -3.31
C LYS A 120 -13.63 -1.87 -3.68
N ASP A 121 -13.47 -0.56 -3.53
CA ASP A 121 -14.54 0.40 -3.79
C ASP A 121 -15.00 0.40 -5.26
N ARG A 122 -14.15 -0.12 -6.18
CA ARG A 122 -14.53 -0.29 -7.59
C ARG A 122 -15.03 -1.68 -7.95
N PHE A 123 -14.39 -2.70 -7.39
CA PHE A 123 -14.44 -4.06 -7.91
C PHE A 123 -15.30 -4.99 -7.06
N GLU A 124 -15.59 -4.64 -5.81
CA GLU A 124 -16.34 -5.47 -4.85
C GLU A 124 -17.78 -4.96 -4.60
N LEU A 125 -18.38 -4.22 -5.54
CA LEU A 125 -19.78 -3.82 -5.42
C LEU A 125 -20.75 -4.93 -5.85
N SER A 126 -21.99 -4.86 -5.33
CA SER A 126 -23.01 -5.89 -5.56
C SER A 126 -23.29 -6.13 -7.04
N GLY A 127 -23.37 -7.41 -7.43
CA GLY A 127 -23.68 -7.83 -8.80
C GLY A 127 -22.53 -7.72 -9.81
N MET A 128 -21.36 -7.21 -9.41
CA MET A 128 -20.22 -7.10 -10.31
C MET A 128 -19.59 -8.45 -10.63
N ARG A 129 -19.26 -8.64 -11.90
CA ARG A 129 -18.50 -9.79 -12.40
C ARG A 129 -17.41 -9.30 -13.34
N TRP A 130 -16.18 -9.72 -13.11
CA TRP A 130 -15.03 -9.31 -13.88
C TRP A 130 -14.30 -10.53 -14.43
N THR A 131 -13.85 -10.44 -15.67
CA THR A 131 -12.73 -11.29 -16.11
C THR A 131 -11.43 -10.70 -15.56
N GLN A 132 -10.40 -11.52 -15.35
CA GLN A 132 -9.10 -11.04 -14.87
C GLN A 132 -8.55 -9.92 -15.76
N GLN A 133 -8.62 -10.09 -17.08
CA GLN A 133 -8.18 -9.08 -18.05
C GLN A 133 -9.02 -7.79 -17.98
N GLY A 134 -10.34 -7.90 -17.81
CA GLY A 134 -11.21 -6.74 -17.65
C GLY A 134 -10.92 -5.96 -16.37
N ALA A 135 -10.70 -6.66 -15.26
CA ALA A 135 -10.32 -6.05 -13.99
C ALA A 135 -8.96 -5.34 -14.09
N GLU A 136 -7.97 -5.98 -14.69
CA GLU A 136 -6.63 -5.41 -14.89
C GLU A 136 -6.66 -4.14 -15.75
N ASN A 137 -7.38 -4.17 -16.88
CA ASN A 137 -7.51 -3.00 -17.75
C ASN A 137 -8.15 -1.82 -17.02
N LEU A 138 -9.20 -2.07 -16.24
CA LEU A 138 -9.85 -1.02 -15.47
C LEU A 138 -8.98 -0.53 -14.31
N MET A 139 -8.23 -1.41 -13.63
CA MET A 139 -7.26 -1.03 -12.60
C MET A 139 -6.19 -0.09 -13.17
N ARG A 140 -5.66 -0.38 -14.36
CA ARG A 140 -4.68 0.50 -15.03
C ARG A 140 -5.25 1.88 -15.33
N LEU A 141 -6.48 1.96 -15.83
CA LEU A 141 -7.15 3.26 -16.05
C LEU A 141 -7.42 3.98 -14.73
N ARG A 142 -7.76 3.25 -13.67
CA ARG A 142 -7.94 3.84 -12.35
C ARG A 142 -6.62 4.37 -11.77
N ALA A 143 -5.48 3.69 -12.01
CA ALA A 143 -4.17 4.22 -11.63
C ALA A 143 -3.91 5.59 -12.26
N VAL A 144 -4.21 5.73 -13.56
CA VAL A 144 -4.14 7.02 -14.26
C VAL A 144 -5.04 8.06 -13.60
N ALA A 145 -6.28 7.67 -13.27
CA ALA A 145 -7.24 8.59 -12.66
C ALA A 145 -6.84 9.07 -11.26
N GLU A 146 -6.38 8.17 -10.39
CA GLU A 146 -6.04 8.46 -9.00
C GLU A 146 -4.70 9.21 -8.87
N ASN A 147 -3.81 9.06 -9.86
CA ASN A 147 -2.56 9.81 -9.93
C ASN A 147 -2.69 11.14 -10.71
N GLU A 148 -3.87 11.43 -11.28
CA GLU A 148 -4.11 12.59 -12.14
C GLU A 148 -3.27 12.60 -13.45
N ASP A 149 -2.84 11.43 -13.92
CA ASP A 149 -1.94 11.25 -15.08
C ASP A 149 -2.66 11.28 -16.44
N TRP A 150 -3.84 11.89 -16.54
CA TRP A 150 -4.69 11.80 -17.74
C TRP A 150 -4.01 12.36 -18.99
N ASP A 151 -3.35 13.50 -18.89
CA ASP A 151 -2.68 14.14 -20.03
C ASP A 151 -1.57 13.25 -20.58
N THR A 152 -0.67 12.77 -19.70
CA THR A 152 0.40 11.82 -20.03
C THR A 152 -0.17 10.54 -20.68
N TYR A 153 -1.26 10.00 -20.14
CA TYR A 153 -1.90 8.82 -20.69
C TYR A 153 -2.53 9.09 -22.06
N HIS A 154 -3.16 10.25 -22.26
CA HIS A 154 -3.75 10.63 -23.52
C HIS A 154 -2.69 10.81 -24.60
N ASP A 155 -1.57 11.46 -24.30
CA ASP A 155 -0.44 11.60 -25.21
C ASP A 155 0.12 10.24 -25.60
N PHE A 156 0.40 9.38 -24.62
CA PHE A 156 0.83 8.00 -24.86
C PHE A 156 -0.16 7.26 -25.77
N ARG A 157 -1.46 7.34 -25.49
CA ARG A 157 -2.50 6.67 -26.27
C ARG A 157 -2.56 7.19 -27.71
N GLN A 158 -2.40 8.50 -27.92
CA GLN A 158 -2.37 9.11 -29.25
C GLN A 158 -1.18 8.58 -30.06
N HIS A 159 0.01 8.56 -29.45
CA HIS A 159 1.22 8.02 -30.08
C HIS A 159 1.07 6.55 -30.46
N GLN A 160 0.59 5.71 -29.55
CA GLN A 160 0.34 4.29 -29.81
C GLN A 160 -0.69 4.06 -30.90
N ARG A 161 -1.78 4.85 -30.91
CA ARG A 161 -2.83 4.74 -31.92
C ARG A 161 -2.30 5.13 -33.31
N HIS A 162 -1.52 6.19 -33.41
CA HIS A 162 -0.93 6.63 -34.68
C HIS A 162 0.05 5.59 -35.23
N ALA A 163 0.97 5.10 -34.40
CA ALA A 163 1.91 4.06 -34.81
C ALA A 163 1.17 2.81 -35.32
N ARG A 164 0.08 2.40 -34.65
CA ARG A 164 -0.74 1.25 -35.07
C ARG A 164 -1.46 1.47 -36.41
N LEU A 165 -1.95 2.69 -36.68
CA LEU A 165 -2.76 2.98 -37.88
C LEU A 165 -1.90 3.30 -39.10
N TYR A 166 -0.79 4.00 -38.91
CA TYR A 166 0.01 4.57 -40.00
C TYR A 166 1.40 3.95 -40.10
N SER A 167 1.85 3.18 -39.12
CA SER A 167 3.20 2.59 -39.05
C SER A 167 4.34 3.62 -39.15
N THR A 168 4.04 4.88 -38.82
CA THR A 168 4.97 6.01 -38.79
C THR A 168 5.08 6.59 -37.38
N PRO A 169 6.18 7.31 -37.05
CA PRO A 169 6.28 8.04 -35.78
C PRO A 169 5.15 9.07 -35.63
N PHE A 170 4.70 9.30 -34.39
CA PHE A 170 3.71 10.34 -34.12
C PHE A 170 4.25 11.71 -34.56
N PRO A 171 3.46 12.56 -35.24
CA PRO A 171 3.94 13.84 -35.71
C PRO A 171 4.33 14.69 -34.50
N ASN A 172 5.53 15.27 -34.52
CA ASN A 172 5.92 16.22 -33.51
C ASN A 172 5.16 17.52 -33.78
N HIS A 173 3.95 17.65 -33.23
CA HIS A 173 3.24 18.91 -33.24
C HIS A 173 3.99 19.83 -32.28
N GLY A 174 4.74 20.81 -32.81
CA GLY A 174 5.16 21.94 -31.99
C GLY A 174 3.94 22.52 -31.26
N SER A 175 4.14 23.16 -30.10
CA SER A 175 3.02 23.75 -29.36
C SER A 175 2.17 24.61 -30.30
N LEU A 176 0.84 24.62 -30.11
CA LEU A 176 -0.06 25.43 -30.94
C LEU A 176 0.40 26.90 -30.99
N GLU A 177 1.09 27.36 -29.94
CA GLU A 177 1.78 28.65 -29.84
C GLU A 177 2.88 28.84 -30.89
N VAL A 178 3.72 27.82 -31.15
CA VAL A 178 4.74 27.86 -32.21
C VAL A 178 4.08 27.97 -33.58
N TYR A 179 3.00 27.21 -33.83
CA TYR A 179 2.24 27.33 -35.09
C TYR A 179 1.49 28.66 -35.22
N ALA A 180 0.99 29.22 -34.11
CA ALA A 180 0.32 30.52 -34.08
C ALA A 180 1.29 31.68 -34.35
N LEU A 181 2.56 31.55 -33.93
CA LEU A 181 3.63 32.49 -34.26
C LEU A 181 4.08 32.36 -35.72
N ASP A 182 4.03 31.17 -36.31
CA ASP A 182 4.45 30.91 -37.70
C ASP A 182 3.39 31.33 -38.75
N LEU A 183 2.11 31.43 -38.34
CA LEU A 183 1.02 31.96 -39.18
C LEU A 183 1.19 33.45 -39.56
N GLY A 184 2.14 34.17 -38.94
CA GLY A 184 2.51 35.53 -39.32
C GLY A 184 3.41 35.64 -40.56
N ALA A 185 4.00 34.54 -41.05
CA ALA A 185 5.05 34.58 -42.07
C ALA A 185 4.67 34.03 -43.46
N SER A 186 3.41 33.64 -43.71
CA SER A 186 3.00 33.15 -45.04
C SER A 186 1.58 33.55 -45.42
N MET A 187 1.34 34.86 -45.51
CA MET A 187 0.39 35.38 -46.50
C MET A 187 1.13 35.55 -47.84
N ASN A 188 1.25 34.45 -48.59
CA ASN A 188 1.36 34.51 -50.05
C ASN A 188 0.44 33.44 -50.63
N LEU A 189 -0.84 33.79 -50.73
CA LEU A 189 -1.84 33.06 -51.49
C LEU A 189 -1.51 33.19 -52.99
N THR A 190 -0.86 32.17 -53.56
CA THR A 190 -1.03 31.84 -54.98
C THR A 190 -1.10 30.34 -55.20
N GLN A 191 -2.32 29.90 -55.51
CA GLN A 191 -2.73 28.83 -56.42
C GLN A 191 -2.21 27.39 -56.21
N GLY A 192 -3.17 26.48 -56.04
CA GLY A 192 -2.98 25.05 -56.29
C GLY A 192 -4.10 24.19 -55.75
N CYS A 193 -5.22 24.12 -56.48
CA CYS A 193 -6.31 23.17 -56.26
C CYS A 193 -5.82 21.74 -56.02
N ASN A 194 -6.34 21.06 -55.00
CA ASN A 194 -7.27 19.94 -55.19
C ASN A 194 -7.76 19.40 -53.86
N ALA A 195 -9.04 19.64 -53.60
CA ALA A 195 -9.81 18.96 -52.58
C ALA A 195 -10.18 17.55 -53.08
N LEU A 196 -10.08 16.55 -52.21
CA LEU A 196 -10.94 15.37 -52.27
C LEU A 196 -11.38 14.96 -50.85
N PRO A 197 -12.61 14.44 -50.71
CA PRO A 197 -13.42 14.61 -49.50
C PRO A 197 -13.24 13.51 -48.45
N LEU A 198 -13.50 13.87 -47.20
CA LEU A 198 -13.83 12.95 -46.12
C LEU A 198 -15.12 12.20 -46.48
N VAL A 199 -15.06 10.87 -46.53
CA VAL A 199 -16.25 10.01 -46.53
C VAL A 199 -16.58 9.64 -45.09
N ALA A 200 -17.87 9.78 -44.76
CA ALA A 200 -18.49 9.55 -43.46
C ALA A 200 -18.43 8.08 -42.99
#